data_AF-A0A9P5MBD5-F1
#
_entry.id   AF-A0A9P5MBD5-F1
#
_cell.length_a   1.000
_cell.length_b   1.000
_cell.length_c   1.000
_cell.angle_alpha   90.00
_cell.angle_beta   90.00
_cell.angle_gamma   90.00
#
_symmetry.space_group_name_H-M   'P 1'
#
loop_
_entity.id
_entity.type
_entity.pdbx_description
1 polymer ?
#
loop_
_entity_poly.entity_id
_entity_poly.type
_entity_poly.pdbx_seq_one_letter_code
_entity_poly.pdbx_strand_id
1 'polypeptide(L)'
;MARASSKAPWQHISQDLSGSRAFCETEIGRPGVSRAILDRCNASAEDRKYWLSLAATWARSPTCIWFDYDVELCTSRAQNRIGHPTLPPGGRVRAAVGSMKAAMQEPTLSEGFKSIVIVRSFEAANSLIRKLSPPIDLFKFPRTAHLLNLGSATDDDIIVDLPTFSEADAANLHLVITEKIDGANMGISLDADRRFVVQNRSHYIASNSHAQFGKLSHWLETPRISSALHEILGSDPYFPERYILFGEWMVATHSVSYTRLPDLFIAFDLYDRSLNRWATRDVLERTVGSRGIALVPVIERGPLKDVDLGRQRLLDMVQRRSLFYDGRIEGVYVKLERDGTLVQRGKVVRGDFIAGNDHWSKGIMRWNTFERVG
;
A
#
# COMPACT_ATOMS: atom_id res chain seq x y z
N MET A 1 13.72 -7.07 11.75
CA MET A 1 13.87 -6.96 10.29
C MET A 1 13.34 -8.25 9.67
N ALA A 2 12.20 -8.21 8.97
CA ALA A 2 11.80 -9.35 8.16
C ALA A 2 12.86 -9.52 7.07
N ARG A 3 13.38 -10.74 6.89
CA ARG A 3 14.25 -11.05 5.74
C ARG A 3 13.42 -10.87 4.48
N ALA A 4 13.48 -9.68 3.89
CA ALA A 4 13.11 -9.49 2.51
C ALA A 4 13.88 -10.55 1.71
N SER A 5 13.17 -11.27 0.85
CA SER A 5 13.72 -12.19 -0.14
C SER A 5 15.07 -11.65 -0.65
N SER A 6 16.14 -12.42 -0.47
CA SER A 6 17.54 -12.06 -0.73
C SER A 6 17.88 -11.85 -2.21
N LYS A 7 16.88 -11.61 -3.06
CA LYS A 7 17.04 -11.36 -4.49
C LYS A 7 17.20 -9.85 -4.70
N ALA A 8 18.19 -9.46 -5.49
CA ALA A 8 18.31 -8.08 -5.95
C ALA A 8 16.98 -7.59 -6.56
N PRO A 9 16.63 -6.30 -6.37
CA PRO A 9 15.45 -5.73 -6.99
C PRO A 9 15.57 -5.78 -8.52
N TRP A 10 14.43 -5.84 -9.20
CA TRP A 10 14.41 -5.70 -10.65
C TRP A 10 14.79 -4.28 -11.04
N GLN A 11 15.74 -4.13 -11.96
CA GLN A 11 16.04 -2.84 -12.59
C GLN A 11 15.13 -2.66 -13.80
N HIS A 12 14.39 -1.56 -13.86
CA HIS A 12 13.62 -1.18 -15.05
C HIS A 12 14.47 -0.27 -15.93
N ILE A 13 14.86 -0.78 -17.10
CA ILE A 13 15.69 -0.07 -18.08
C ILE A 13 14.80 0.25 -19.27
N SER A 14 14.22 1.45 -19.28
CA SER A 14 13.26 1.87 -20.32
C SER A 14 13.87 2.91 -21.25
N GLN A 15 13.85 2.63 -22.56
CA GLN A 15 14.32 3.59 -23.56
C GLN A 15 13.35 4.76 -23.70
N ASP A 16 12.06 4.53 -23.51
CA ASP A 16 11.04 5.58 -23.62
C ASP A 16 11.14 6.58 -22.45
N LEU A 17 11.46 6.10 -21.24
CA LEU A 17 11.68 6.96 -20.08
C LEU A 17 13.02 7.71 -20.14
N SER A 18 14.09 7.06 -20.59
CA SER A 18 15.42 7.68 -20.67
C SER A 18 15.59 8.56 -21.90
N GLY A 19 14.80 8.32 -22.95
CA GLY A 19 14.97 8.93 -24.28
C GLY A 19 16.26 8.48 -24.99
N SER A 20 16.99 7.48 -24.48
CA SER A 20 18.35 7.17 -24.92
C SER A 20 18.62 5.67 -25.03
N ARG A 21 18.93 5.23 -26.25
CA ARG A 21 19.42 3.86 -26.50
C ARG A 21 20.76 3.62 -25.78
N ALA A 22 21.69 4.57 -25.86
CA ALA A 22 23.00 4.46 -25.25
C ALA A 22 22.92 4.33 -23.71
N PHE A 23 21.94 4.98 -23.08
CA PHE A 23 21.65 4.78 -21.66
C PHE A 23 21.26 3.32 -21.37
N CYS A 24 20.35 2.75 -22.16
CA CYS A 24 19.95 1.36 -22.00
C CYS A 24 21.12 0.38 -22.24
N GLU A 25 21.96 0.63 -23.24
CA GLU A 25 23.16 -0.19 -23.53
C GLU A 25 24.14 -0.17 -22.35
N THR A 26 24.34 1.01 -21.75
CA THR A 26 25.20 1.18 -20.58
C THR A 26 24.62 0.44 -19.38
N GLU A 27 23.35 0.64 -19.06
CA GLU A 27 22.73 0.04 -17.87
C GLU A 27 22.59 -1.47 -17.98
N ILE A 28 22.23 -2.01 -19.15
CA ILE A 28 22.06 -3.46 -19.32
C ILE A 28 23.41 -4.21 -19.27
N GLY A 29 24.49 -3.58 -19.73
CA GLY A 29 25.85 -4.14 -19.73
C GLY A 29 26.62 -3.87 -18.44
N ARG A 30 26.04 -3.13 -17.49
CA ARG A 30 26.72 -2.66 -16.29
C ARG A 30 27.12 -3.83 -15.37
N PRO A 31 28.35 -3.85 -14.83
CA PRO A 31 28.73 -4.82 -13.80
C PRO A 31 27.82 -4.72 -12.56
N GLY A 32 27.43 -5.87 -12.02
CA GLY A 32 26.57 -5.96 -10.82
C GLY A 32 25.07 -6.03 -11.12
N VAL A 33 24.64 -5.88 -12.37
CA VAL A 33 23.27 -6.23 -12.76
C VAL A 33 23.06 -7.74 -12.56
N SER A 34 21.92 -8.10 -11.99
CA SER A 34 21.55 -9.50 -11.80
C SER A 34 20.11 -9.79 -12.21
N ARG A 35 19.26 -8.75 -12.30
CA ARG A 35 17.86 -8.82 -12.72
C ARG A 35 17.47 -7.48 -13.36
N ALA A 36 17.03 -7.51 -14.60
CA ALA A 36 16.54 -6.31 -15.29
C ALA A 36 15.35 -6.63 -16.20
N ILE A 37 14.50 -5.63 -16.38
CA ILE A 37 13.46 -5.56 -17.41
C ILE A 37 13.95 -4.52 -18.42
N LEU A 38 14.30 -4.98 -19.62
CA LEU A 38 14.63 -4.11 -20.74
C LEU A 38 13.34 -3.76 -21.48
N ASP A 39 12.89 -2.52 -21.32
CA ASP A 39 11.64 -1.99 -21.84
C ASP A 39 11.91 -1.08 -23.04
N ARG A 40 11.85 -1.69 -24.22
CA ARG A 40 11.98 -1.01 -25.52
C ARG A 40 11.39 -1.89 -26.62
N CYS A 41 11.15 -1.29 -27.79
CA CYS A 41 10.72 -2.06 -28.95
C CYS A 41 11.94 -2.74 -29.61
N ASN A 42 12.00 -4.07 -29.57
CA ASN A 42 13.09 -4.89 -30.14
C ASN A 42 12.62 -5.61 -31.40
N ALA A 43 12.58 -4.88 -32.53
CA ALA A 43 11.91 -5.34 -33.74
C ALA A 43 12.63 -6.49 -34.47
N SER A 44 13.96 -6.42 -34.62
CA SER A 44 14.72 -7.41 -35.37
C SER A 44 15.44 -8.42 -34.48
N ALA A 45 15.68 -9.62 -35.02
CA ALA A 45 16.47 -10.65 -34.35
C ALA A 45 17.93 -10.21 -34.11
N GLU A 46 18.49 -9.40 -35.01
CA GLU A 46 19.83 -8.83 -34.86
C GLU A 46 19.92 -7.91 -33.63
N ASP A 47 18.95 -7.01 -33.46
CA ASP A 47 18.92 -6.09 -32.32
C ASP A 47 18.75 -6.86 -31.02
N ARG A 48 17.84 -7.84 -30.97
CA ARG A 48 17.66 -8.72 -29.79
C ARG A 48 18.94 -9.49 -29.41
N LYS A 49 19.65 -10.05 -30.39
CA LYS A 49 20.95 -10.71 -30.16
C LYS A 49 22.00 -9.75 -29.58
N TYR A 50 22.03 -8.50 -30.04
CA TYR A 50 22.91 -7.48 -29.48
C TYR A 50 22.59 -7.19 -28.00
N TRP A 51 21.32 -7.03 -27.63
CA TRP A 51 20.95 -6.84 -26.22
C TRP A 51 21.29 -8.06 -25.34
N LEU A 52 21.10 -9.27 -25.88
CA LEU A 52 21.49 -10.50 -25.20
C LEU A 52 23.01 -10.57 -25.01
N SER A 53 23.81 -10.10 -25.97
CA SER A 53 25.28 -10.09 -25.83
C SER A 53 25.75 -9.11 -24.75
N LEU A 54 25.13 -7.93 -24.64
CA LEU A 54 25.41 -6.99 -23.54
C LEU A 54 25.06 -7.59 -22.17
N ALA A 55 23.97 -8.37 -22.09
CA ALA A 55 23.53 -9.00 -20.86
C ALA A 55 24.22 -10.34 -20.54
N ALA A 56 25.07 -10.86 -21.45
CA ALA A 56 25.57 -12.23 -21.41
C ALA A 56 26.38 -12.58 -20.15
N THR A 57 26.98 -11.58 -19.51
CA THR A 57 27.79 -11.77 -18.29
C THR A 57 26.96 -12.06 -17.05
N TRP A 58 25.66 -11.74 -17.05
CA TRP A 58 24.80 -11.87 -15.87
C TRP A 58 23.45 -12.56 -16.14
N ALA A 59 22.90 -12.46 -17.36
CA ALA A 59 21.58 -12.99 -17.70
C ALA A 59 21.61 -14.51 -17.91
N ARG A 60 21.34 -15.27 -16.84
CA ARG A 60 21.31 -16.75 -16.88
C ARG A 60 20.06 -17.35 -17.52
N SER A 61 18.97 -16.61 -17.62
CA SER A 61 17.68 -17.09 -18.13
C SER A 61 16.92 -15.97 -18.82
N PRO A 62 17.49 -15.40 -19.91
CA PRO A 62 16.83 -14.33 -20.64
C PRO A 62 15.49 -14.83 -21.20
N THR A 63 14.42 -14.10 -20.90
CA THR A 63 13.06 -14.41 -21.34
C THR A 63 12.58 -13.29 -22.25
N CYS A 64 12.15 -13.63 -23.47
CA CYS A 64 11.48 -12.67 -24.35
C CYS A 64 9.99 -12.63 -24.03
N ILE A 65 9.42 -11.44 -23.86
CA ILE A 65 7.97 -11.25 -23.80
C ILE A 65 7.53 -10.67 -25.15
N TRP A 66 6.81 -11.48 -25.92
CA TRP A 66 6.36 -11.14 -27.26
C TRP A 66 4.87 -10.77 -27.23
N PHE A 67 4.57 -9.50 -27.47
CA PHE A 67 3.18 -9.03 -27.57
C PHE A 67 2.65 -9.24 -29.00
N ASP A 68 2.01 -10.38 -29.22
CA ASP A 68 1.46 -10.79 -30.52
C ASP A 68 0.00 -10.36 -30.66
N TYR A 69 -0.20 -9.06 -30.80
CA TYR A 69 -1.51 -8.48 -31.06
C TYR A 69 -1.71 -8.23 -32.55
N ASP A 70 -2.95 -8.39 -32.99
CA ASP A 70 -3.36 -8.01 -34.33
C ASP A 70 -3.06 -6.53 -34.63
N VAL A 71 -2.62 -6.26 -35.88
CA VAL A 71 -2.17 -4.92 -36.28
C VAL A 71 -3.33 -3.92 -36.38
N GLU A 72 -4.52 -4.38 -36.76
CA GLU A 72 -5.72 -3.54 -36.81
C GLU A 72 -6.16 -3.16 -35.40
N LEU A 73 -6.12 -4.12 -34.46
CA LEU A 73 -6.37 -3.86 -33.05
C LEU A 73 -5.34 -2.88 -32.45
N CYS A 74 -4.05 -3.08 -32.73
CA CYS A 74 -2.99 -2.15 -32.31
C CYS A 74 -3.24 -0.74 -32.87
N THR A 75 -3.58 -0.64 -34.15
CA THR A 75 -3.88 0.63 -34.83
C THR A 75 -5.09 1.31 -34.20
N SER A 76 -6.18 0.58 -34.02
CA SER A 76 -7.41 1.09 -33.38
C SER A 76 -7.13 1.62 -31.98
N ARG A 77 -6.40 0.86 -31.14
CA ARG A 77 -6.02 1.30 -29.79
C ARG A 77 -5.15 2.56 -29.81
N ALA A 78 -4.17 2.62 -30.73
CA ALA A 78 -3.29 3.78 -30.84
C ALA A 78 -4.03 5.03 -31.34
N GLN A 79 -5.01 4.88 -32.25
CA GLN A 79 -5.86 5.98 -32.73
C GLN A 79 -6.77 6.55 -31.63
N ASN A 80 -7.26 5.68 -30.75
CA ASN A 80 -8.17 6.08 -29.67
C ASN A 80 -7.43 6.47 -28.38
N ARG A 81 -6.09 6.49 -28.37
CA ARG A 81 -5.32 6.84 -27.19
C ARG A 81 -5.40 8.35 -26.94
N ILE A 82 -5.91 8.70 -25.75
CA ILE A 82 -5.99 10.10 -25.30
C ILE A 82 -4.61 10.54 -24.79
N GLY A 83 -4.14 11.72 -25.22
CA GLY A 83 -3.01 12.40 -24.60
C GLY A 83 -1.62 11.79 -24.85
N HIS A 84 -1.37 11.12 -25.98
CA HIS A 84 -0.01 10.72 -26.32
C HIS A 84 0.86 11.96 -26.61
N PRO A 85 2.00 12.16 -25.93
CA PRO A 85 2.78 13.40 -26.01
C PRO A 85 3.35 13.68 -27.40
N THR A 86 3.65 12.63 -28.19
CA THR A 86 4.40 12.76 -29.45
C THR A 86 3.71 12.21 -30.70
N LEU A 87 2.53 11.56 -30.56
CA LEU A 87 1.86 10.86 -31.66
C LEU A 87 0.33 11.04 -31.54
N PRO A 88 -0.21 12.18 -32.01
CA PRO A 88 -1.65 12.39 -32.00
C PRO A 88 -2.36 11.45 -32.99
N PRO A 89 -3.66 11.16 -32.77
CA PRO A 89 -4.47 10.37 -33.69
C PRO A 89 -4.38 10.87 -35.14
N GLY A 90 -4.43 9.96 -36.11
CA GLY A 90 -4.39 10.26 -37.53
C GLY A 90 -3.34 9.47 -38.32
N GLY A 91 -2.89 10.04 -39.45
CA GLY A 91 -2.00 9.37 -40.39
C GLY A 91 -0.64 8.97 -39.80
N ARG A 92 -0.08 9.78 -38.90
CA ARG A 92 1.22 9.50 -38.25
C ARG A 92 1.20 8.23 -37.41
N VAL A 93 0.13 8.00 -36.66
CA VAL A 93 -0.06 6.75 -35.89
C VAL A 93 -0.14 5.53 -36.81
N ARG A 94 -0.92 5.61 -37.91
CA ARG A 94 -0.99 4.52 -38.89
C ARG A 94 0.37 4.21 -39.51
N ALA A 95 1.12 5.26 -39.88
CA ALA A 95 2.46 5.10 -40.44
C ALA A 95 3.43 4.47 -39.43
N ALA A 96 3.41 4.92 -38.17
CA ALA A 96 4.26 4.36 -37.11
C ALA A 96 3.95 2.87 -36.85
N VAL A 97 2.66 2.52 -36.68
CA VAL A 97 2.26 1.12 -36.45
C VAL A 97 2.60 0.24 -37.66
N GLY A 98 2.34 0.72 -38.88
CA GLY A 98 2.68 0.00 -40.11
C GLY A 98 4.19 -0.21 -40.27
N SER A 99 4.99 0.84 -40.03
CA SER A 99 6.45 0.75 -40.05
C SER A 99 6.97 -0.25 -39.01
N MET A 100 6.42 -0.23 -37.81
CA MET A 100 6.80 -1.19 -36.78
C MET A 100 6.44 -2.61 -37.20
N LYS A 101 5.20 -2.86 -37.64
CA LYS A 101 4.78 -4.19 -38.10
C LYS A 101 5.66 -4.74 -39.23
N ALA A 102 6.09 -3.89 -40.16
CA ALA A 102 7.01 -4.27 -41.23
C ALA A 102 8.42 -4.65 -40.73
N ALA A 103 8.89 -3.99 -39.66
CA ALA A 103 10.19 -4.27 -39.04
C ALA A 103 10.16 -5.45 -38.05
N MET A 104 9.00 -5.79 -37.48
CA MET A 104 8.85 -6.83 -36.46
C MET A 104 9.14 -8.22 -37.03
N GLN A 105 10.20 -8.85 -36.53
CA GLN A 105 10.53 -10.26 -36.76
C GLN A 105 10.14 -11.07 -35.52
N GLU A 106 9.45 -12.18 -35.73
CA GLU A 106 9.08 -13.10 -34.65
C GLU A 106 10.33 -13.61 -33.92
N PRO A 107 10.35 -13.62 -32.57
CA PRO A 107 11.50 -14.08 -31.80
C PRO A 107 11.65 -15.60 -31.86
N THR A 108 12.90 -16.08 -31.89
CA THR A 108 13.24 -17.50 -31.84
C THR A 108 14.23 -17.81 -30.72
N LEU A 109 14.19 -19.05 -30.21
CA LEU A 109 15.13 -19.50 -29.17
C LEU A 109 16.59 -19.51 -29.66
N SER A 110 16.81 -19.65 -30.97
CA SER A 110 18.14 -19.58 -31.60
C SER A 110 18.82 -18.22 -31.47
N GLU A 111 18.11 -17.18 -31.03
CA GLU A 111 18.69 -15.88 -30.69
C GLU A 111 19.46 -15.88 -29.36
N GLY A 112 19.23 -16.88 -28.50
CA GLY A 112 19.86 -16.99 -27.17
C GLY A 112 18.89 -16.80 -26.00
N PHE A 113 17.59 -16.61 -26.27
CA PHE A 113 16.57 -16.64 -25.22
C PHE A 113 16.42 -18.05 -24.65
N LYS A 114 16.24 -18.16 -23.33
CA LYS A 114 15.91 -19.43 -22.67
C LYS A 114 14.43 -19.76 -22.81
N SER A 115 13.60 -18.73 -22.90
CA SER A 115 12.15 -18.85 -23.07
C SER A 115 11.60 -17.66 -23.83
N ILE A 116 10.49 -17.90 -24.53
CA ILE A 116 9.69 -16.88 -25.19
C ILE A 116 8.27 -17.05 -24.68
N VAL A 117 7.68 -15.96 -24.20
CA VAL A 117 6.29 -15.93 -23.76
C VAL A 117 5.50 -15.06 -24.70
N ILE A 118 4.49 -15.64 -25.35
CA ILE A 118 3.62 -14.94 -26.28
C ILE A 118 2.39 -14.43 -25.53
N VAL A 119 2.12 -13.14 -25.63
CA VAL A 119 1.00 -12.45 -24.97
C VAL A 119 0.05 -11.89 -26.03
N ARG A 120 -1.18 -12.41 -26.06
CA ARG A 120 -2.22 -12.03 -27.03
C ARG A 120 -3.45 -11.36 -26.41
N SER A 121 -3.48 -11.24 -25.09
CA SER A 121 -4.59 -10.65 -24.35
C SER A 121 -4.11 -10.05 -23.04
N PHE A 122 -4.92 -9.15 -22.46
CA PHE A 122 -4.66 -8.62 -21.12
C PHE A 122 -4.71 -9.70 -20.05
N GLU A 123 -5.56 -10.71 -20.22
CA GLU A 123 -5.63 -11.85 -19.31
C GLU A 123 -4.31 -12.65 -19.33
N ALA A 124 -3.75 -12.90 -20.51
CA ALA A 124 -2.44 -13.56 -20.66
C ALA A 124 -1.32 -12.72 -20.03
N ALA A 125 -1.35 -11.39 -20.22
CA ALA A 125 -0.40 -10.47 -19.59
C ALA A 125 -0.50 -10.54 -18.05
N ASN A 126 -1.71 -10.46 -17.50
CA ASN A 126 -1.96 -10.55 -16.06
C ASN A 126 -1.53 -11.90 -15.49
N SER A 127 -1.80 -12.99 -16.21
CA SER A 127 -1.32 -14.32 -15.81
C SER A 127 0.21 -14.42 -15.82
N LEU A 128 0.88 -13.77 -16.77
CA LEU A 128 2.34 -13.74 -16.81
C LEU A 128 2.92 -12.92 -15.66
N ILE A 129 2.33 -11.75 -15.37
CA ILE A 129 2.71 -10.91 -14.22
C ILE A 129 2.63 -11.74 -12.93
N ARG A 130 1.54 -12.48 -12.71
CA ARG A 130 1.40 -13.37 -11.53
C ARG A 130 2.47 -14.46 -11.45
N LYS A 131 2.94 -14.98 -12.59
CA LYS A 131 4.00 -16.00 -12.65
C LYS A 131 5.39 -15.44 -12.40
N LEU A 132 5.66 -14.22 -12.89
CA LEU A 132 6.99 -13.59 -12.82
C LEU A 132 7.19 -12.76 -11.55
N SER A 133 6.11 -12.25 -10.98
CA SER A 133 6.15 -11.44 -9.76
C SER A 133 6.38 -12.35 -8.55
N PRO A 134 7.18 -11.91 -7.57
CA PRO A 134 7.22 -12.59 -6.29
C PRO A 134 5.82 -12.53 -5.64
N PRO A 135 5.48 -13.53 -4.79
CA PRO A 135 4.29 -13.42 -3.97
C PRO A 135 4.37 -12.15 -3.12
N ILE A 136 3.21 -11.51 -2.93
CA ILE A 136 3.13 -10.32 -2.09
C ILE A 136 3.01 -10.78 -0.65
N ASP A 137 4.07 -10.51 0.10
CA ASP A 137 4.12 -10.85 1.50
C ASP A 137 3.24 -9.93 2.36
N LEU A 138 2.88 -10.46 3.53
CA LEU A 138 2.22 -9.71 4.58
C LEU A 138 3.02 -8.45 4.89
N PHE A 139 2.35 -7.30 4.91
CA PHE A 139 2.98 -6.05 5.30
C PHE A 139 2.79 -5.86 6.80
N LYS A 140 3.85 -6.10 7.59
CA LYS A 140 3.78 -5.98 9.05
C LYS A 140 3.49 -4.54 9.45
N PHE A 141 2.38 -4.31 10.16
CA PHE A 141 2.10 -2.97 10.69
C PHE A 141 3.22 -2.56 11.66
N PRO A 142 3.86 -1.39 11.44
CA PRO A 142 5.06 -1.00 12.20
C PRO A 142 4.73 -0.74 13.68
N ARG A 143 5.72 -0.93 14.57
CA ARG A 143 5.60 -0.45 15.96
C ARG A 143 5.48 1.08 15.89
N THR A 144 4.55 1.64 16.66
CA THR A 144 4.46 3.08 16.83
C THR A 144 5.15 3.45 18.13
N ALA A 145 6.08 4.41 18.10
CA ALA A 145 6.83 4.82 19.27
C ALA A 145 5.99 5.67 20.23
N HIS A 146 6.26 5.58 21.53
CA HIS A 146 5.77 6.51 22.54
C HIS A 146 6.55 7.82 22.45
N LEU A 147 5.83 8.93 22.24
CA LEU A 147 6.40 10.28 22.27
C LEU A 147 6.63 10.80 23.70
N LEU A 148 5.87 10.23 24.65
CA LEU A 148 5.96 10.51 26.08
C LEU A 148 5.72 9.19 26.82
N ASN A 149 6.61 8.88 27.76
CA ASN A 149 6.38 7.78 28.70
C ASN A 149 5.66 8.32 29.94
N LEU A 150 4.37 7.99 30.06
CA LEU A 150 3.53 8.36 31.19
C LEU A 150 3.38 7.22 32.22
N GLY A 151 4.20 6.16 32.11
CA GLY A 151 4.11 4.96 32.93
C GLY A 151 3.34 3.80 32.27
N SER A 152 2.85 3.99 31.04
CA SER A 152 2.08 2.99 30.28
C SER A 152 2.90 2.21 29.25
N ALA A 153 4.19 2.56 29.07
CA ALA A 153 5.07 1.87 28.14
C ALA A 153 5.65 0.62 28.81
N THR A 154 5.74 -0.48 28.07
CA THR A 154 6.40 -1.72 28.50
C THR A 154 7.85 -1.78 27.98
N ASP A 155 8.67 -2.71 28.47
CA ASP A 155 10.06 -2.90 28.00
C ASP A 155 10.16 -3.17 26.48
N ASP A 156 9.06 -3.58 25.87
CA ASP A 156 8.92 -3.87 24.44
C ASP A 156 8.56 -2.63 23.58
N ASP A 157 8.22 -1.51 24.21
CA ASP A 157 7.84 -0.28 23.54
C ASP A 157 9.05 0.54 23.10
N ILE A 158 8.93 1.17 21.93
CA ILE A 158 9.94 2.12 21.44
C ILE A 158 9.58 3.48 22.03
N ILE A 159 10.48 4.11 22.78
CA ILE A 159 10.30 5.46 23.29
C ILE A 159 11.19 6.39 22.46
N VAL A 160 10.61 7.50 21.99
CA VAL A 160 11.34 8.57 21.30
C VAL A 160 10.97 9.89 21.94
N ASP A 161 11.94 10.81 22.00
CA ASP A 161 11.66 12.17 22.45
C ASP A 161 10.71 12.88 21.48
N LEU A 162 10.02 13.89 21.99
CA LEU A 162 9.23 14.78 21.13
C LEU A 162 10.16 15.39 20.08
N PRO A 163 9.83 15.24 18.79
CA PRO A 163 10.68 15.76 17.74
C PRO A 163 10.75 17.29 17.82
N THR A 164 11.95 17.84 17.65
CA THR A 164 12.18 19.28 17.52
C THR A 164 12.24 19.63 16.05
N PHE A 165 11.57 20.71 15.65
CA PHE A 165 11.50 21.16 14.26
C PHE A 165 12.13 22.53 14.12
N SER A 166 12.86 22.75 13.02
CA SER A 166 13.22 24.11 12.62
C SER A 166 11.95 24.89 12.23
N GLU A 167 12.01 26.23 12.28
CA GLU A 167 10.88 27.07 11.80
C GLU A 167 10.51 26.75 10.34
N ALA A 168 11.52 26.48 9.51
CA ALA A 168 11.33 26.11 8.10
C ALA A 168 10.64 24.75 7.94
N ASP A 169 10.97 23.77 8.78
CA ASP A 169 10.28 22.47 8.78
C ASP A 169 8.85 22.60 9.29
N ALA A 170 8.65 23.33 10.40
CA ALA A 170 7.34 23.54 11.00
C ALA A 170 6.36 24.28 10.06
N ALA A 171 6.87 25.16 9.20
CA ALA A 171 6.07 25.83 8.18
C ALA A 171 5.51 24.89 7.11
N ASN A 172 6.17 23.74 6.87
CA ASN A 172 5.83 22.78 5.82
C ASN A 172 5.25 21.45 6.34
N LEU A 173 5.13 21.31 7.66
CA LEU A 173 4.54 20.13 8.30
C LEU A 173 3.08 20.40 8.67
N HIS A 174 2.24 19.40 8.46
CA HIS A 174 0.87 19.38 8.95
C HIS A 174 0.74 18.34 10.06
N LEU A 175 0.21 18.76 11.19
CA LEU A 175 -0.06 17.92 12.34
C LEU A 175 -1.47 17.35 12.25
N VAL A 176 -1.60 16.05 12.51
CA VAL A 176 -2.89 15.38 12.70
C VAL A 176 -2.83 14.56 13.97
N ILE A 177 -3.74 14.83 14.90
CA ILE A 177 -3.90 14.10 16.14
C ILE A 177 -5.28 13.44 16.14
N THR A 178 -5.32 12.12 16.34
CA THR A 178 -6.56 11.34 16.42
C THR A 178 -6.70 10.66 17.77
N GLU A 179 -7.94 10.35 18.15
CA GLU A 179 -8.19 9.46 19.29
C GLU A 179 -7.52 8.10 19.02
N LYS A 180 -6.74 7.61 19.99
CA LYS A 180 -6.27 6.23 19.98
C LYS A 180 -7.34 5.36 20.65
N ILE A 181 -7.74 4.31 19.95
CA ILE A 181 -8.71 3.33 20.43
C ILE A 181 -8.04 1.97 20.69
N ASP A 182 -8.61 1.23 21.63
CA ASP A 182 -8.08 -0.02 22.15
C ASP A 182 -8.85 -1.21 21.56
N GLY A 183 -8.31 -1.78 20.48
CA GLY A 183 -8.85 -2.95 19.79
C GLY A 183 -7.76 -3.89 19.30
N ALA A 184 -8.11 -4.72 18.32
CA ALA A 184 -7.16 -5.58 17.63
C ALA A 184 -6.76 -4.98 16.26
N ASN A 185 -5.48 -4.65 16.11
CA ASN A 185 -4.93 -4.15 14.85
C ASN A 185 -5.30 -5.06 13.67
N MET A 186 -5.89 -4.48 12.64
CA MET A 186 -6.38 -5.18 11.46
C MET A 186 -6.01 -4.42 10.18
N GLY A 187 -5.48 -5.14 9.21
CA GLY A 187 -5.27 -4.66 7.84
C GLY A 187 -6.11 -5.45 6.86
N ILE A 188 -6.76 -4.77 5.92
CA ILE A 188 -7.60 -5.37 4.87
C ILE A 188 -7.03 -4.95 3.51
N SER A 189 -6.83 -5.94 2.64
CA SER A 189 -6.35 -5.76 1.26
C SER A 189 -7.10 -6.71 0.32
N LEU A 190 -6.86 -6.60 -0.98
CA LEU A 190 -7.28 -7.62 -1.94
C LEU A 190 -6.11 -8.55 -2.29
N ASP A 191 -6.41 -9.78 -2.69
CA ASP A 191 -5.48 -10.65 -3.42
C ASP A 191 -5.55 -10.40 -4.94
N ALA A 192 -4.74 -11.14 -5.70
CA ALA A 192 -4.68 -11.07 -7.16
C ALA A 192 -6.02 -11.40 -7.86
N ASP A 193 -6.89 -12.17 -7.19
CA ASP A 193 -8.23 -12.55 -7.65
C ASP A 193 -9.30 -11.58 -7.13
N ARG A 194 -8.89 -10.46 -6.52
CA ARG A 194 -9.75 -9.44 -5.92
C ARG A 194 -10.58 -9.96 -4.75
N ARG A 195 -10.15 -11.00 -4.03
CA ARG A 195 -10.78 -11.45 -2.79
C ARG A 195 -10.19 -10.71 -1.60
N PHE A 196 -10.99 -10.51 -0.56
CA PHE A 196 -10.50 -9.87 0.68
C PHE A 196 -9.48 -10.76 1.38
N VAL A 197 -8.35 -10.17 1.72
CA VAL A 197 -7.32 -10.74 2.59
C VAL A 197 -7.22 -9.87 3.83
N VAL A 198 -7.33 -10.51 4.99
CA VAL A 198 -7.27 -9.82 6.29
C VAL A 198 -6.05 -10.28 7.05
N GLN A 199 -5.36 -9.33 7.66
CA GLN A 199 -4.21 -9.57 8.51
C GLN A 199 -4.41 -8.90 9.87
N ASN A 200 -3.87 -9.52 10.91
CA ASN A 200 -3.47 -8.77 12.09
C ASN A 200 -2.10 -8.13 11.84
N ARG A 201 -1.44 -7.67 12.90
CA ARG A 201 -0.12 -7.07 12.81
C ARG A 201 0.94 -7.91 12.09
N SER A 202 0.96 -9.23 12.29
CA SER A 202 2.05 -10.11 11.82
C SER A 202 1.59 -11.39 11.11
N HIS A 203 0.29 -11.69 11.07
CA HIS A 203 -0.26 -12.91 10.49
C HIS A 203 -1.55 -12.61 9.73
N TYR A 204 -1.81 -13.38 8.67
CA TYR A 204 -3.14 -13.45 8.08
C TYR A 204 -4.12 -14.10 9.04
N ILE A 205 -5.37 -13.64 9.02
CA ILE A 205 -6.43 -14.10 9.92
C ILE A 205 -7.72 -14.35 9.14
N ALA A 206 -8.55 -15.22 9.68
CA ALA A 206 -9.88 -15.56 9.20
C ALA A 206 -10.86 -15.70 10.38
N SER A 207 -12.14 -15.89 10.09
CA SER A 207 -13.20 -15.95 11.10
C SER A 207 -13.02 -17.07 12.14
N ASN A 208 -12.28 -18.12 11.79
CA ASN A 208 -11.97 -19.25 12.67
C ASN A 208 -10.61 -19.10 13.39
N SER A 209 -9.84 -18.04 13.17
CA SER A 209 -8.51 -17.87 13.77
C SER A 209 -8.57 -17.59 15.27
N HIS A 210 -9.59 -16.86 15.73
CA HIS A 210 -9.83 -16.53 17.14
C HIS A 210 -11.29 -16.11 17.33
N ALA A 211 -11.87 -16.32 18.52
CA ALA A 211 -13.27 -16.01 18.81
C ALA A 211 -13.66 -14.56 18.47
N GLN A 212 -12.75 -13.60 18.65
CA GLN A 212 -12.99 -12.20 18.32
C GLN A 212 -13.25 -11.94 16.82
N PHE A 213 -12.75 -12.81 15.94
CA PHE A 213 -12.92 -12.70 14.49
C PHE A 213 -14.14 -13.45 13.97
N GLY A 214 -14.94 -14.09 14.83
CA GLY A 214 -16.10 -14.89 14.38
C GLY A 214 -17.12 -14.13 13.53
N LYS A 215 -17.20 -12.80 13.67
CA LYS A 215 -18.08 -11.92 12.87
C LYS A 215 -17.45 -11.42 11.56
N LEU A 216 -16.18 -11.73 11.29
CA LEU A 216 -15.39 -11.11 10.22
C LEU A 216 -15.97 -11.40 8.83
N SER A 217 -16.22 -12.66 8.49
CA SER A 217 -16.77 -13.06 7.18
C SER A 217 -18.10 -12.35 6.92
N HIS A 218 -19.02 -12.42 7.88
CA HIS A 218 -20.33 -11.78 7.74
C HIS A 218 -20.22 -10.26 7.57
N TRP A 219 -19.33 -9.60 8.32
CA TRP A 219 -19.11 -8.16 8.22
C TRP A 219 -18.57 -7.75 6.84
N LEU A 220 -17.55 -8.47 6.33
CA LEU A 220 -16.97 -8.24 5.00
C LEU A 220 -17.99 -8.44 3.88
N GLU A 221 -18.90 -9.40 4.04
CA GLU A 221 -19.91 -9.75 3.02
C GLU A 221 -21.14 -8.83 3.04
N THR A 222 -21.31 -7.96 4.04
CA THR A 222 -22.41 -7.00 4.01
C THR A 222 -22.30 -6.09 2.78
N PRO A 223 -23.40 -5.80 2.04
CA PRO A 223 -23.32 -5.03 0.79
C PRO A 223 -22.63 -3.68 0.95
N ARG A 224 -22.88 -2.98 2.07
CA ARG A 224 -22.24 -1.71 2.41
C ARG A 224 -20.72 -1.85 2.50
N ILE A 225 -20.21 -2.82 3.26
CA ILE A 225 -18.78 -2.97 3.52
C ILE A 225 -18.06 -3.55 2.30
N SER A 226 -18.63 -4.58 1.67
CA SER A 226 -18.03 -5.20 0.48
C SER A 226 -17.86 -4.20 -0.65
N SER A 227 -18.90 -3.42 -0.97
CA SER A 227 -18.85 -2.38 -2.02
C SER A 227 -17.81 -1.30 -1.67
N ALA A 228 -17.82 -0.80 -0.44
CA ALA A 228 -16.89 0.22 0.02
C ALA A 228 -15.43 -0.24 -0.09
N LEU A 229 -15.12 -1.45 0.41
CA LEU A 229 -13.77 -1.99 0.37
C LEU A 229 -13.30 -2.28 -1.07
N HIS A 230 -14.17 -2.77 -1.95
CA HIS A 230 -13.81 -2.98 -3.36
C HIS A 230 -13.51 -1.66 -4.09
N GLU A 231 -14.28 -0.60 -3.83
CA GLU A 231 -14.00 0.72 -4.41
C GLU A 231 -12.68 1.31 -3.90
N ILE A 232 -12.39 1.17 -2.60
CA ILE A 232 -11.18 1.69 -1.97
C ILE A 232 -9.95 0.91 -2.46
N LEU A 233 -9.97 -0.40 -2.23
CA LEU A 233 -8.80 -1.28 -2.39
C LEU A 233 -8.59 -1.70 -3.85
N GLY A 234 -9.67 -1.81 -4.63
CA GLY A 234 -9.65 -2.21 -6.04
C GLY A 234 -9.52 -1.05 -7.02
N SER A 235 -9.19 0.16 -6.54
CA SER A 235 -9.07 1.38 -7.34
C SER A 235 -7.94 1.33 -8.37
N ASP A 236 -6.91 0.51 -8.15
CA ASP A 236 -5.92 0.18 -9.16
C ASP A 236 -6.38 -1.03 -9.99
N PRO A 237 -6.68 -0.88 -11.29
CA PRO A 237 -7.17 -1.97 -12.12
C PRO A 237 -6.10 -3.05 -12.38
N TYR A 238 -4.81 -2.71 -12.26
CA TYR A 238 -3.69 -3.57 -12.62
C TYR A 238 -2.94 -4.12 -11.41
N PHE A 239 -3.10 -3.49 -10.24
CA PHE A 239 -2.48 -3.93 -9.00
C PHE A 239 -3.51 -4.05 -7.86
N PRO A 240 -4.36 -5.10 -7.86
CA PRO A 240 -5.40 -5.30 -6.84
C PRO A 240 -4.87 -5.25 -5.40
N GLU A 241 -3.67 -5.76 -5.16
CA GLU A 241 -3.07 -5.86 -3.83
C GLU A 241 -2.38 -4.57 -3.37
N ARG A 242 -2.43 -3.49 -4.18
CA ARG A 242 -1.70 -2.23 -3.95
C ARG A 242 -1.99 -1.61 -2.60
N TYR A 243 -3.27 -1.58 -2.21
CA TYR A 243 -3.71 -0.84 -1.04
C TYR A 243 -3.99 -1.76 0.14
N ILE A 244 -3.65 -1.28 1.34
CA ILE A 244 -4.04 -1.92 2.60
C ILE A 244 -4.71 -0.86 3.47
N LEU A 245 -5.98 -1.08 3.81
CA LEU A 245 -6.70 -0.26 4.77
C LEU A 245 -6.46 -0.82 6.18
N PHE A 246 -5.82 -0.02 7.02
CA PHE A 246 -5.54 -0.35 8.41
C PHE A 246 -6.54 0.31 9.35
N GLY A 247 -6.94 -0.44 10.37
CA GLY A 247 -7.87 -0.02 11.41
C GLY A 247 -7.77 -0.89 12.66
N GLU A 248 -8.63 -0.60 13.62
CA GLU A 248 -8.82 -1.44 14.80
C GLU A 248 -10.12 -2.23 14.66
N TRP A 249 -10.02 -3.54 14.92
CA TRP A 249 -11.16 -4.43 15.05
C TRP A 249 -11.65 -4.39 16.49
N MET A 250 -12.90 -3.97 16.67
CA MET A 250 -13.43 -3.51 17.95
C MET A 250 -14.43 -4.48 18.57
N VAL A 251 -14.53 -5.72 18.08
CA VAL A 251 -15.51 -6.71 18.57
C VAL A 251 -15.28 -7.09 20.03
N ALA A 252 -14.06 -7.44 20.39
CA ALA A 252 -13.72 -7.82 21.76
C ALA A 252 -13.35 -6.59 22.60
N THR A 253 -13.77 -6.58 23.86
CA THR A 253 -13.27 -5.64 24.86
C THR A 253 -11.87 -6.09 25.28
N HIS A 254 -10.88 -5.24 25.03
CA HIS A 254 -9.50 -5.46 25.50
C HIS A 254 -9.36 -4.88 26.91
N SER A 255 -9.06 -3.59 27.01
CA SER A 255 -8.90 -2.87 28.29
C SER A 255 -9.99 -1.82 28.46
N VAL A 256 -10.50 -1.23 27.36
CA VAL A 256 -11.63 -0.29 27.37
C VAL A 256 -12.93 -0.96 26.92
N SER A 257 -13.97 -0.87 27.75
CA SER A 257 -15.32 -1.36 27.43
C SER A 257 -16.10 -0.29 26.67
N TYR A 258 -15.99 -0.31 25.34
CA TYR A 258 -16.68 0.67 24.50
C TYR A 258 -18.18 0.40 24.38
N THR A 259 -18.97 1.48 24.35
CA THR A 259 -20.45 1.40 24.37
C THR A 259 -21.15 2.12 23.22
N ARG A 260 -20.41 2.90 22.42
CA ARG A 260 -20.92 3.72 21.32
C ARG A 260 -20.05 3.62 20.07
N LEU A 261 -19.59 2.41 19.74
CA LEU A 261 -18.80 2.22 18.53
C LEU A 261 -19.69 2.28 17.28
N PRO A 262 -19.29 3.00 16.23
CA PRO A 262 -20.08 3.11 15.01
C PRO A 262 -20.08 1.84 14.16
N ASP A 263 -19.06 0.97 14.31
CA ASP A 263 -18.91 -0.25 13.52
C ASP A 263 -17.91 -1.22 14.18
N LEU A 264 -17.84 -2.45 13.67
CA LEU A 264 -16.89 -3.49 14.12
C LEU A 264 -15.44 -3.15 13.77
N PHE A 265 -15.21 -2.31 12.76
CA PHE A 265 -13.90 -1.89 12.28
C PHE A 265 -13.87 -0.36 12.16
N ILE A 266 -12.82 0.26 12.70
CA ILE A 266 -12.61 1.70 12.61
C ILE A 266 -11.23 1.94 11.98
N ALA A 267 -11.23 2.51 10.77
CA ALA A 267 -10.03 2.75 9.99
C ALA A 267 -9.21 3.94 10.52
N PHE A 268 -7.89 3.83 10.44
CA PHE A 268 -6.97 4.89 10.86
C PHE A 268 -5.83 5.18 9.88
N ASP A 269 -5.54 4.28 8.92
CA ASP A 269 -4.47 4.47 7.94
C ASP A 269 -4.77 3.75 6.62
N LEU A 270 -4.21 4.26 5.53
CA LEU A 270 -4.19 3.60 4.22
C LEU A 270 -2.74 3.54 3.73
N TYR A 271 -2.29 2.34 3.36
CA TYR A 271 -0.94 2.10 2.87
C TYR A 271 -0.95 1.81 1.37
N ASP A 272 -0.05 2.45 0.62
CA ASP A 272 0.17 2.21 -0.81
C ASP A 272 1.50 1.44 -1.00
N ARG A 273 1.39 0.17 -1.39
CA ARG A 273 2.55 -0.71 -1.65
C ARG A 273 3.37 -0.25 -2.85
N SER A 274 2.74 0.34 -3.87
CA SER A 274 3.45 0.76 -5.10
C SER A 274 4.37 1.94 -4.83
N LEU A 275 3.95 2.86 -3.95
CA LEU A 275 4.72 4.04 -3.57
C LEU A 275 5.53 3.81 -2.29
N ASN A 276 5.29 2.72 -1.58
CA ASN A 276 5.84 2.42 -0.26
C ASN A 276 5.60 3.58 0.73
N ARG A 277 4.37 4.10 0.75
CA ARG A 277 3.97 5.30 1.50
C ARG A 277 2.64 5.13 2.20
N TRP A 278 2.46 5.87 3.28
CA TRP A 278 1.18 6.01 3.96
C TRP A 278 0.46 7.26 3.45
N ALA A 279 -0.83 7.13 3.20
CA ALA A 279 -1.70 8.24 2.86
C ALA A 279 -1.75 9.27 3.99
N THR A 280 -1.90 10.55 3.63
CA THR A 280 -2.27 11.60 4.58
C THR A 280 -3.69 11.44 5.06
N ARG A 281 -4.05 12.13 6.15
CA ARG A 281 -5.42 12.15 6.66
C ARG A 281 -6.41 12.62 5.60
N ASP A 282 -6.10 13.64 4.83
CA ASP A 282 -6.98 14.15 3.78
C ASP A 282 -7.18 13.16 2.63
N VAL A 283 -6.15 12.38 2.28
CA VAL A 283 -6.28 11.29 1.29
C VAL A 283 -7.11 10.15 1.87
N LEU A 284 -6.93 9.80 3.14
CA LEU A 284 -7.73 8.80 3.83
C LEU A 284 -9.20 9.20 3.91
N GLU A 285 -9.52 10.44 4.30
CA GLU A 285 -10.90 10.93 4.40
C GLU A 285 -11.61 10.95 3.03
N ARG A 286 -10.93 11.42 1.98
CA ARG A 286 -11.50 11.40 0.62
C ARG A 286 -11.68 9.99 0.06
N THR A 287 -10.77 9.09 0.41
CA THR A 287 -10.82 7.70 -0.05
C THR A 287 -11.84 6.88 0.74
N VAL A 288 -11.97 7.08 2.05
CA VAL A 288 -12.74 6.19 2.94
C VAL A 288 -14.00 6.84 3.50
N GLY A 289 -13.95 8.13 3.85
CA GLY A 289 -14.96 8.78 4.68
C GLY A 289 -16.37 8.83 4.08
N SER A 290 -16.50 8.95 2.76
CA SER A 290 -17.80 8.94 2.07
C SER A 290 -18.36 7.54 1.79
N ARG A 291 -17.62 6.47 2.12
CA ARG A 291 -17.94 5.09 1.71
C ARG A 291 -18.50 4.24 2.85
N GLY A 292 -18.90 4.86 3.95
CA GLY A 292 -19.59 4.16 5.04
C GLY A 292 -18.69 3.30 5.93
N ILE A 293 -17.37 3.44 5.86
CA ILE A 293 -16.41 2.89 6.82
C ILE A 293 -16.03 4.00 7.81
N ALA A 294 -16.19 3.73 9.10
CA ALA A 294 -15.86 4.69 10.15
C ALA A 294 -14.35 4.95 10.23
N LEU A 295 -13.97 6.22 10.45
CA LEU A 295 -12.60 6.63 10.69
C LEU A 295 -12.40 6.98 12.15
N VAL A 296 -11.18 6.78 12.66
CA VAL A 296 -10.81 7.28 13.99
C VAL A 296 -11.04 8.81 14.05
N PRO A 297 -11.61 9.34 15.14
CA PRO A 297 -11.93 10.76 15.26
C PRO A 297 -10.67 11.63 15.28
N VAL A 298 -10.72 12.75 14.55
CA VAL A 298 -9.70 13.80 14.65
C VAL A 298 -9.95 14.61 15.91
N ILE A 299 -8.91 14.70 16.75
CA ILE A 299 -8.87 15.54 17.94
C ILE A 299 -8.43 16.95 17.58
N GLU A 300 -7.39 17.06 16.76
CA GLU A 300 -6.77 18.32 16.35
C GLU A 300 -6.04 18.11 15.02
N ARG A 301 -6.08 19.09 14.12
CA ARG A 301 -5.26 19.12 12.91
C ARG A 301 -4.97 20.56 12.50
N GLY A 302 -3.81 20.78 11.88
CA GLY A 302 -3.40 22.11 11.44
C GLY A 302 -1.94 22.16 11.00
N PRO A 303 -1.49 23.25 10.36
CA PRO A 303 -0.07 23.49 10.13
C PRO A 303 0.68 23.44 11.47
N LEU A 304 1.83 22.75 11.51
CA LEU A 304 2.57 22.53 12.75
C LEU A 304 3.00 23.85 13.41
N LYS A 305 3.34 24.87 12.61
CA LYS A 305 3.65 26.22 13.10
C LYS A 305 2.52 26.88 13.91
N ASP A 306 1.27 26.44 13.72
CA ASP A 306 0.08 27.04 14.32
C ASP A 306 -0.44 26.18 15.50
N VAL A 307 0.20 25.04 15.79
CA VAL A 307 -0.23 24.10 16.83
C VAL A 307 0.90 23.80 17.81
N ASP A 308 0.60 23.84 19.11
CA ASP A 308 1.54 23.44 20.15
C ASP A 308 1.62 21.90 20.26
N LEU A 309 2.77 21.31 19.92
CA LEU A 309 3.07 19.89 20.14
C LEU A 309 3.87 19.66 21.44
N GLY A 310 3.74 20.57 22.40
CA GLY A 310 4.39 20.51 23.69
C GLY A 310 3.90 19.35 24.57
N ARG A 311 4.77 18.96 25.52
CA ARG A 311 4.47 17.90 26.50
C ARG A 311 3.16 18.15 27.26
N GLN A 312 2.94 19.36 27.75
CA GLN A 312 1.74 19.68 28.53
C GLN A 312 0.47 19.55 27.69
N ARG A 313 0.50 20.01 26.43
CA ARG A 313 -0.63 19.89 25.51
C ARG A 313 -1.02 18.43 25.29
N LEU A 314 -0.03 17.55 25.08
CA LEU A 314 -0.27 16.11 24.92
C LEU A 314 -0.80 15.45 26.21
N LEU A 315 -0.35 15.90 27.39
CA LEU A 315 -0.89 15.45 28.68
C LEU A 315 -2.37 15.82 28.82
N ASP A 316 -2.75 17.04 28.44
CA ASP A 316 -4.14 17.51 28.52
C ASP A 316 -5.04 16.76 27.52
N MET A 317 -4.52 16.49 26.32
CA MET A 317 -5.25 15.74 25.29
C MET A 317 -5.65 14.34 25.76
N VAL A 318 -4.78 13.61 26.45
CA VAL A 318 -5.11 12.27 26.96
C VAL A 318 -6.09 12.28 28.13
N GLN A 319 -6.43 13.45 28.67
CA GLN A 319 -7.52 13.61 29.65
C GLN A 319 -8.90 13.81 29.01
N ARG A 320 -8.97 14.00 27.68
CA ARG A 320 -10.24 14.21 26.99
C ARG A 320 -11.16 12.99 27.09
N ARG A 321 -12.46 13.25 27.03
CA ARG A 321 -13.49 12.21 26.97
C ARG A 321 -13.51 11.55 25.59
N SER A 322 -13.64 10.24 25.56
CA SER A 322 -13.81 9.45 24.34
C SER A 322 -15.17 9.70 23.70
N LEU A 323 -15.22 9.68 22.37
CA LEU A 323 -16.50 9.68 21.66
C LEU A 323 -17.24 8.34 21.82
N PHE A 324 -16.51 7.25 21.99
CA PHE A 324 -17.03 5.88 21.91
C PHE A 324 -17.47 5.27 23.24
N TYR A 325 -17.23 5.92 24.38
CA TYR A 325 -17.73 5.46 25.69
C TYR A 325 -17.72 6.56 26.76
N ASP A 326 -18.31 6.31 27.92
CA ASP A 326 -18.32 7.26 29.04
C ASP A 326 -17.03 7.19 29.87
N GLY A 327 -15.93 7.72 29.31
CA GLY A 327 -14.63 7.76 29.99
C GLY A 327 -13.56 8.51 29.20
N ARG A 328 -12.33 8.51 29.72
CA ARG A 328 -11.17 9.16 29.08
C ARG A 328 -10.66 8.35 27.90
N ILE A 329 -10.18 9.01 26.85
CA ILE A 329 -9.52 8.31 25.75
C ILE A 329 -8.35 7.45 26.25
N GLU A 330 -8.04 6.36 25.54
CA GLU A 330 -6.85 5.56 25.82
C GLU A 330 -5.59 6.41 25.68
N GLY A 331 -5.58 7.23 24.63
CA GLY A 331 -4.46 8.06 24.27
C GLY A 331 -4.73 8.79 22.96
N VAL A 332 -3.67 9.35 22.41
CA VAL A 332 -3.69 10.01 21.10
C VAL A 332 -2.66 9.39 20.17
N TYR A 333 -3.00 9.38 18.89
CA TYR A 333 -2.09 9.07 17.81
C TYR A 333 -1.70 10.36 17.12
N VAL A 334 -0.40 10.62 17.00
CA VAL A 334 0.17 11.85 16.46
C VAL A 334 0.82 11.54 15.12
N LYS A 335 0.46 12.28 14.08
CA LYS A 335 0.98 12.15 12.72
C LYS A 335 1.48 13.50 12.22
N LEU A 336 2.61 13.46 11.52
CA LEU A 336 3.17 14.61 10.83
C LEU A 336 3.24 14.30 9.34
N GLU A 337 2.65 15.18 8.56
CA GLU A 337 2.43 15.00 7.13
C GLU A 337 3.11 16.14 6.36
N ARG A 338 3.67 15.83 5.19
CA ARG A 338 4.30 16.79 4.28
C ARG A 338 4.20 16.28 2.85
N ASP A 339 3.96 17.17 1.89
CA ASP A 339 3.93 16.86 0.45
C ASP A 339 3.07 15.63 0.09
N GLY A 340 1.91 15.49 0.75
CA GLY A 340 0.98 14.40 0.47
C GLY A 340 1.42 13.02 1.00
N THR A 341 2.38 12.94 1.94
CA THR A 341 2.73 11.69 2.63
C THR A 341 2.86 11.87 4.14
N LEU A 342 2.63 10.80 4.90
CA LEU A 342 3.04 10.70 6.30
C LEU A 342 4.56 10.64 6.40
N VAL A 343 5.15 11.48 7.24
CA VAL A 343 6.61 11.53 7.48
C VAL A 343 6.96 10.90 8.82
N GLN A 344 6.20 11.21 9.87
CA GLN A 344 6.45 10.72 11.21
C GLN A 344 5.15 10.39 11.93
N ARG A 345 5.22 9.42 12.85
CA ARG A 345 4.11 9.03 13.72
C ARG A 345 4.60 8.71 15.12
N GLY A 346 3.72 8.91 16.09
CA GLY A 346 3.93 8.52 17.48
C GLY A 346 2.60 8.34 18.21
N LYS A 347 2.66 7.77 19.40
CA LYS A 347 1.53 7.64 20.31
C LYS A 347 1.85 8.27 21.66
N VAL A 348 0.82 8.75 22.33
CA VAL A 348 0.85 9.04 23.77
C VAL A 348 -0.33 8.32 24.38
N VAL A 349 -0.08 7.53 25.42
CA VAL A 349 -1.11 6.75 26.12
C VAL A 349 -1.14 7.24 27.56
N ARG A 350 -2.33 7.40 28.14
CA ARG A 350 -2.45 7.93 29.51
C ARG A 350 -1.80 7.00 30.53
N GLY A 351 -1.19 7.58 31.57
CA GLY A 351 -0.37 6.82 32.52
C GLY A 351 -1.11 5.81 33.38
N ASP A 352 -2.41 5.99 33.60
CA ASP A 352 -3.26 5.06 34.34
C ASP A 352 -3.90 3.99 33.42
N PHE A 353 -3.59 4.01 32.12
CA PHE A 353 -4.05 2.98 31.20
C PHE A 353 -3.18 1.73 31.35
N ILE A 354 -3.80 0.70 31.93
CA ILE A 354 -3.22 -0.63 31.99
C ILE A 354 -3.61 -1.35 30.69
N ALA A 355 -2.70 -1.35 29.72
CA ALA A 355 -2.85 -2.21 28.55
C ALA A 355 -2.95 -3.66 29.05
N GLY A 356 -3.98 -4.39 28.63
CA GLY A 356 -4.21 -5.75 29.07
C GLY A 356 -3.06 -6.70 28.70
N ASN A 357 -2.02 -6.77 29.53
CA ASN A 357 -0.96 -7.76 29.42
C ASN A 357 -1.55 -9.14 29.72
N ASP A 358 -1.52 -10.04 28.73
CA ASP A 358 -1.84 -11.48 28.81
C ASP A 358 -3.19 -11.94 29.42
N HIS A 359 -4.00 -11.04 29.98
CA HIS A 359 -5.20 -11.38 30.72
C HIS A 359 -6.50 -11.28 29.91
N TRP A 360 -6.56 -10.49 28.84
CA TRP A 360 -7.77 -10.47 28.00
C TRP A 360 -7.92 -11.73 27.16
N SER A 361 -6.81 -12.34 26.73
CA SER A 361 -6.80 -13.59 25.94
C SER A 361 -6.99 -14.85 26.80
N LYS A 362 -6.78 -14.75 28.12
CA LYS A 362 -6.92 -15.85 29.10
C LYS A 362 -8.21 -15.78 29.93
N GLY A 363 -8.87 -14.63 29.97
CA GLY A 363 -10.15 -14.42 30.66
C GLY A 363 -11.38 -14.74 29.79
N ILE A 364 -12.57 -14.68 30.38
CA ILE A 364 -13.83 -14.75 29.61
C ILE A 364 -13.88 -13.53 28.69
N MET A 365 -13.96 -13.78 27.38
CA MET A 365 -14.06 -12.72 26.37
C MET A 365 -15.31 -11.89 26.59
N ARG A 366 -15.12 -10.58 26.69
CA ARG A 366 -16.18 -9.58 26.72
C ARG A 366 -16.30 -8.92 25.36
N TRP A 367 -17.49 -8.42 25.05
CA TRP A 367 -17.82 -7.85 23.75
C TRP A 367 -18.17 -6.38 23.91
N ASN A 368 -17.65 -5.53 23.03
CA ASN A 368 -18.05 -4.12 23.01
C ASN A 368 -19.49 -3.98 22.49
N THR A 369 -20.10 -2.83 22.78
CA THR A 369 -21.43 -2.46 22.25
C THR A 369 -21.31 -1.46 21.11
N PHE A 370 -22.14 -1.65 20.10
CA PHE A 370 -22.16 -0.88 18.86
C PHE A 370 -23.45 -0.08 18.79
N GLU A 371 -23.37 1.12 18.22
CA GLU A 371 -24.56 1.92 17.94
C GLU A 371 -25.46 1.16 16.96
N ARG A 372 -26.78 1.16 17.21
CA ARG A 372 -27.72 0.57 16.27
C ARG A 372 -27.72 1.46 15.03
N VAL A 373 -27.34 0.89 13.89
CA VAL A 373 -27.59 1.51 12.58
C VAL A 373 -29.11 1.56 12.42
N GLY A 374 -29.67 2.78 12.45
CA GLY A 374 -31.10 3.03 12.27
C GLY A 374 -31.58 2.75 10.87
#